data_AF-A0A949P4Z0-F1
#
_entry.id   AF-A0A949P4Z0-F1
#
_cell.length_a   1.000
_cell.length_b   1.000
_cell.length_c   1.000
_cell.angle_alpha   90.00
_cell.angle_beta   90.00
_cell.angle_gamma   90.00
#
_symmetry.space_group_name_H-M   'P 1'
#
loop_
_entity.id
_entity.type
_entity.pdbx_description
1 polymer ?
#
loop_
_entity_poly.entity_id
_entity_poly.type
_entity_poly.pdbx_seq_one_letter_code
_entity_poly.pdbx_strand_id
1 'polypeptide(L)'
;MHPLSEDYILNAMTNQKPSQVVNAPPSLSESVYTMMARAKRDAILQSASGTIISLDAQGCIISLNSYAEVQFAISQRTAIGVHVDKILNISDE
;
A
#
# COMPACT_ATOMS: atom_id res chain seq x y z
N MET A 1 -22.36 38.50 45.70
CA MET A 1 -22.23 37.04 45.56
C MET A 1 -22.95 36.66 44.28
N HIS A 2 -22.19 36.22 43.29
CA HIS A 2 -22.58 35.99 41.90
C HIS A 2 -22.91 34.51 41.70
N PRO A 3 -23.98 34.15 40.99
CA PRO A 3 -23.98 32.94 40.19
C PRO A 3 -23.68 33.34 38.74
N LEU A 4 -22.54 32.88 38.23
CA LEU A 4 -22.30 32.82 36.79
C LEU A 4 -23.27 31.77 36.24
N SER A 5 -24.16 32.18 35.35
CA SER A 5 -25.17 31.35 34.72
C SER A 5 -24.54 30.21 33.92
N GLU A 6 -25.14 29.03 34.05
CA GLU A 6 -24.70 27.72 33.53
C GLU A 6 -24.54 27.68 32.00
N ASP A 7 -25.00 28.71 31.29
CA ASP A 7 -24.87 28.86 29.83
C ASP A 7 -23.42 29.04 29.34
N TYR A 8 -22.50 29.51 30.19
CA TYR A 8 -21.11 29.73 29.76
C TYR A 8 -20.31 28.43 29.62
N ILE A 9 -20.73 27.33 30.27
CA ILE A 9 -19.99 26.06 30.26
C ILE A 9 -20.35 25.21 29.04
N LEU A 10 -21.54 25.37 28.46
CA LEU A 10 -21.97 24.55 27.33
C LEU A 10 -21.33 24.96 26.00
N ASN A 11 -20.92 26.22 25.85
CA ASN A 11 -20.34 26.74 24.60
C ASN A 11 -18.84 26.44 24.42
N ALA A 12 -18.19 25.80 25.40
CA ALA A 12 -16.77 25.43 25.33
C ALA A 12 -16.52 24.00 24.80
N MET A 13 -17.57 23.19 24.61
CA MET A 13 -17.43 21.78 24.19
C MET A 13 -17.74 21.52 22.70
N THR A 14 -18.02 22.55 21.92
CA THR A 14 -18.12 22.46 20.45
C THR A 14 -16.95 23.20 19.80
N ASN A 15 -15.74 22.85 20.25
CA ASN A 15 -14.52 23.20 19.53
C ASN A 15 -14.57 22.58 18.13
N GLN A 16 -14.94 23.41 17.17
CA GLN A 16 -14.46 23.31 15.80
C GLN A 16 -12.97 22.96 15.83
N LYS A 17 -12.57 21.84 15.24
CA LYS A 17 -11.27 21.80 14.59
C LYS A 17 -11.47 22.17 13.12
N PRO A 18 -10.81 23.25 12.67
CA PRO A 18 -10.90 23.72 11.30
C PRO A 18 -10.31 22.69 10.34
N SER A 19 -10.84 22.69 9.13
CA SER A 19 -10.21 22.16 7.93
C SER A 19 -8.71 22.40 7.92
N GLN A 20 -7.91 21.35 8.10
CA GLN A 20 -6.54 21.28 7.60
C GLN A 20 -6.40 19.99 6.80
N VAL A 21 -6.90 20.08 5.57
CA VAL A 21 -6.67 19.12 4.51
C VAL A 21 -5.26 19.36 4.00
N VAL A 22 -4.47 18.28 3.97
CA VAL A 22 -3.17 18.04 3.32
C VAL A 22 -1.94 18.77 3.87
N ASN A 23 -0.93 17.97 4.27
CA ASN A 23 0.47 18.31 4.59
C ASN A 23 0.90 18.34 6.08
N ALA A 24 0.30 17.51 6.93
CA ALA A 24 1.00 17.06 8.14
C ALA A 24 1.85 15.82 7.78
N PRO A 25 3.15 15.76 8.14
CA PRO A 25 3.89 14.50 8.03
C PRO A 25 3.14 13.44 8.84
N PRO A 26 2.95 12.21 8.32
CA PRO A 26 2.19 11.17 9.00
C PRO A 26 2.73 10.98 10.41
N SER A 27 1.83 10.94 11.40
CA SER A 27 2.22 10.69 12.79
C SER A 27 3.09 9.43 12.86
N LEU A 28 4.02 9.35 13.82
CA LEU A 28 4.93 8.19 13.93
C LEU A 28 4.16 6.86 13.91
N SER A 29 2.97 6.81 14.51
CA SER A 29 2.08 5.65 14.48
C SER A 29 1.57 5.29 13.09
N GLU A 30 1.21 6.28 12.26
CA GLU A 30 0.71 6.08 10.90
C GLU A 30 1.81 5.66 9.92
N SER A 31 3.00 6.26 10.05
CA SER A 31 4.20 5.87 9.29
C SER A 31 4.61 4.43 9.61
N VAL A 32 4.66 4.09 10.91
CA VAL A 32 5.02 2.74 11.37
C VAL A 32 3.98 1.72 10.95
N TYR A 33 2.68 2.04 11.04
CA TYR A 33 1.60 1.17 10.56
C TYR A 33 1.73 0.88 9.06
N THR A 34 2.00 1.92 8.25
CA THR A 34 2.18 1.77 6.81
C THR A 34 3.41 0.93 6.47
N MET A 35 4.53 1.14 7.18
CA MET A 35 5.74 0.33 7.04
C MET A 35 5.51 -1.13 7.44
N MET A 36 4.81 -1.39 8.54
CA MET A 36 4.48 -2.74 8.99
C MET A 36 3.53 -3.44 8.02
N ALA A 37 2.52 -2.75 7.51
CA ALA A 37 1.62 -3.28 6.49
C ALA A 37 2.38 -3.62 5.19
N ARG A 38 3.36 -2.79 4.80
CA ARG A 38 4.24 -3.06 3.66
C ARG A 38 5.14 -4.25 3.90
N ALA A 39 5.86 -4.28 5.02
CA ALA A 39 6.75 -5.37 5.40
C ALA A 39 6.02 -6.71 5.51
N LYS A 40 4.79 -6.71 6.04
CA LYS A 40 3.94 -7.91 6.11
C LYS A 40 3.54 -8.40 4.72
N ARG A 41 3.17 -7.48 3.82
CA ARG A 41 2.87 -7.83 2.41
C ARG A 41 4.10 -8.42 1.72
N ASP A 42 5.24 -7.78 1.87
CA ASP A 42 6.50 -8.21 1.26
C ASP A 42 6.94 -9.57 1.82
N ALA A 43 6.81 -9.78 3.13
CA ALA A 43 7.14 -11.07 3.76
C ALA A 43 6.26 -12.22 3.25
N ILE A 44 4.96 -11.99 3.04
CA ILE A 44 4.06 -13.00 2.45
C ILE A 44 4.42 -13.27 0.99
N LEU A 45 4.76 -12.22 0.23
CA LEU A 45 5.15 -12.33 -1.17
C LEU A 45 6.46 -13.13 -1.34
N GLN A 46 7.39 -12.96 -0.41
CA GLN A 46 8.70 -13.62 -0.41
C GLN A 46 8.67 -15.03 0.20
N SER A 47 7.75 -15.32 1.12
CA SER A 47 7.60 -16.65 1.72
C SER A 47 6.67 -17.58 0.93
N ALA A 48 5.96 -17.04 -0.06
CA ALA A 48 5.15 -17.84 -0.97
C ALA A 48 6.05 -18.83 -1.74
N SER A 49 5.75 -20.11 -1.60
CA SER A 49 6.45 -21.24 -2.25
C SER A 49 6.15 -21.37 -3.76
N GLY A 50 5.57 -20.34 -4.38
CA GLY A 50 5.22 -20.31 -5.79
C GLY A 50 5.53 -18.97 -6.45
N THR A 51 5.47 -18.96 -7.78
CA THR A 51 5.60 -17.74 -8.56
C THR A 51 4.44 -16.79 -8.26
N ILE A 52 4.75 -15.54 -7.97
CA ILE A 52 3.74 -14.47 -7.97
C ILE A 52 4.14 -13.42 -9.00
N ILE A 53 3.23 -13.16 -9.94
CA ILE A 53 3.32 -12.12 -10.96
C ILE A 53 2.04 -11.28 -10.84
N SER A 54 2.19 -9.96 -10.73
CA SER A 54 1.05 -9.03 -10.82
C SER A 54 1.02 -8.40 -12.20
N LEU A 55 -0.18 -8.27 -12.77
CA LEU A 55 -0.42 -7.70 -14.09
C LEU A 55 -1.29 -6.44 -13.99
N ASP A 56 -1.17 -5.54 -14.97
CA ASP A 56 -2.17 -4.51 -15.22
C ASP A 56 -3.37 -5.07 -16.01
N ALA A 57 -4.35 -4.21 -16.31
CA ALA A 57 -5.55 -4.58 -17.04
C ALA A 57 -5.28 -4.99 -18.50
N GLN A 58 -4.09 -4.70 -19.02
CA GLN A 58 -3.65 -5.02 -20.37
C GLN A 58 -2.76 -6.28 -20.39
N GLY A 59 -2.57 -6.95 -19.25
CA GLY A 59 -1.74 -8.15 -19.15
C GLY A 59 -0.24 -7.86 -19.08
N CYS A 60 0.17 -6.60 -18.88
CA CYS A 60 1.57 -6.24 -18.70
C CYS A 60 2.00 -6.39 -17.24
N ILE A 61 3.22 -6.87 -17.03
CA ILE A 61 3.73 -7.16 -15.69
C ILE A 61 4.05 -5.86 -14.94
N ILE A 62 3.49 -5.73 -13.74
CA ILE A 62 3.72 -4.58 -12.84
C ILE A 62 4.50 -4.94 -11.58
N SER A 63 4.58 -6.22 -11.22
CA SER A 63 5.49 -6.72 -10.18
C SER A 63 5.67 -8.23 -10.28
N LEU A 64 6.75 -8.73 -9.70
CA LEU A 64 7.00 -10.16 -9.56
C LEU A 64 7.84 -10.42 -8.31
N ASN A 65 7.66 -11.59 -7.69
CA ASN A 65 8.44 -11.98 -6.51
C ASN A 65 9.82 -12.54 -6.91
N SER A 66 10.73 -12.63 -5.94
CA SER A 66 12.08 -13.18 -6.17
C SER A 66 12.04 -14.61 -6.71
N TYR A 67 11.04 -15.39 -6.30
CA TYR A 67 10.84 -16.74 -6.81
C TYR A 67 10.54 -16.76 -8.32
N ALA A 68 9.75 -15.80 -8.82
CA ALA A 68 9.49 -15.64 -10.25
C ALA A 68 10.76 -15.26 -11.02
N GLU A 69 11.64 -14.42 -10.45
CA GLU A 69 12.92 -14.09 -11.09
C GLU A 69 13.78 -15.33 -11.30
N VAL A 70 13.85 -16.18 -10.27
CA VAL A 70 14.62 -17.42 -10.30
C VAL A 70 13.98 -18.42 -11.27
N GLN A 71 12.66 -18.60 -11.22
CA GLN A 71 11.96 -19.61 -12.01
C GLN A 71 11.97 -19.29 -13.52
N PHE A 72 11.85 -18.01 -13.90
CA PHE A 72 11.86 -17.59 -15.29
C PHE A 72 13.20 -17.04 -15.77
N ALA A 73 14.23 -17.08 -14.93
CA ALA A 73 15.56 -16.53 -15.21
C ALA A 73 15.52 -15.09 -15.77
N ILE A 74 14.59 -14.27 -15.27
CA ILE A 74 14.36 -12.90 -15.72
C ILE A 74 14.33 -11.95 -14.52
N SER A 75 15.05 -10.83 -14.62
CA SER A 75 15.00 -9.82 -13.56
C SER A 75 13.68 -9.03 -13.63
N GLN A 76 13.20 -8.58 -12.47
CA GLN A 76 12.06 -7.67 -12.38
C GLN A 76 12.25 -6.46 -13.31
N ARG A 77 13.44 -5.86 -13.33
CA ARG A 77 13.74 -4.70 -14.19
C ARG A 77 13.47 -4.99 -15.67
N THR A 78 13.70 -6.23 -16.11
CA THR A 78 13.49 -6.65 -17.50
C THR A 78 12.04 -7.03 -17.78
N ALA A 79 11.35 -7.58 -16.79
CA ALA A 79 9.98 -8.08 -16.95
C ALA A 79 8.91 -6.98 -16.82
N ILE A 80 9.16 -5.90 -16.08
CA ILE A 80 8.18 -4.83 -15.88
C ILE A 80 7.81 -4.19 -17.24
N GLY A 81 6.50 -4.07 -17.50
CA GLY A 81 5.95 -3.53 -18.75
C GLY A 81 5.94 -4.53 -19.91
N VAL A 82 6.45 -5.75 -19.71
CA VAL A 82 6.36 -6.83 -20.70
C VAL A 82 5.02 -7.54 -20.55
N HIS A 83 4.38 -7.84 -21.68
CA HIS A 83 3.16 -8.67 -21.68
C HIS A 83 3.46 -10.08 -21.18
N VAL A 84 2.62 -10.60 -20.31
CA VAL A 84 2.85 -11.87 -19.60
C VAL A 84 3.11 -13.06 -20.52
N ASP A 85 2.45 -13.11 -21.68
CA ASP A 85 2.59 -14.19 -22.66
C ASP A 85 4.02 -14.37 -23.17
N LYS A 86 4.80 -13.28 -23.25
CA LYS A 86 6.19 -13.32 -23.70
C LYS A 86 7.11 -14.02 -22.69
N ILE A 87 6.69 -14.09 -21.43
CA ILE A 87 7.47 -14.72 -20.35
C ILE A 87 6.98 -16.14 -20.09
N LEU A 88 5.66 -16.34 -20.06
CA LEU A 88 5.09 -17.63 -19.70
C LEU A 88 5.13 -18.67 -20.83
N ASN A 89 5.53 -18.27 -22.04
CA ASN A 89 5.56 -19.11 -23.23
C ASN A 89 4.34 -20.05 -23.31
N ILE A 90 3.16 -19.48 -23.04
CA ILE A 90 1.88 -20.15 -23.22
C ILE A 90 1.64 -20.10 -24.73
N SER A 91 2.44 -20.86 -25.46
CA SER A 91 2.15 -21.15 -26.86
C SER A 91 0.95 -22.08 -26.81
N ASP A 92 -0.21 -21.58 -27.24
CA ASP A 92 -1.39 -22.41 -27.50
C ASP A 92 -0.97 -23.55 -28.45
N GLU A 93 -0.93 -24.77 -27.92
CA GLU A 93 -0.93 -26.02 -28.70
C GLU A 93 -2.28 -26.71 -28.50
#